data_AF-A0AAW0P8Q2-F1
#
_entry.id   AF-A0AAW0P8Q2-F1
#
_cell.length_a   1.000
_cell.length_b   1.000
_cell.length_c   1.000
_cell.angle_alpha   90.00
_cell.angle_beta   90.00
_cell.angle_gamma   90.00
#
_symmetry.space_group_name_H-M   'P 1'
#
loop_
_entity.id
_entity.type
_entity.pdbx_description
1 polymer ?
#
loop_
_entity_poly.entity_id
_entity_poly.type
_entity_poly.pdbx_seq_one_letter_code
_entity_poly.pdbx_strand_id
1 'polypeptide(L)'
;MASIKYWRLYLLSVVLGIGGSLQYGIQVSVIAAPAVHIQRFVNYTWMWRYGSPVEESSNQIIWSFIVAVLSLGAWAGAVHSGSLPVKYGRKKALLINNVVAIVAAVLMLLSRVARSFEMILLGRFLYGYNVGLGLSVHLMYLGESSPKELRGFMALTGSIFIGLGKVLGQTIGIKELLGTEGTWPYLLAVSGLPAIFQFITLLLFPESPRYTYIDKGDAEASKRALRWLWQEDDLKVELDDMQKERESAQGQKAKTVKDVATAHLGIPCAGIQFCGINALYFYVFDIFRESGVPESQMQYLAIGVGATELIAISLCSFLIDRAGRKKLMGYGYLLMGITMAILTAMLTIKVGLLNY
;
A
#
# COMPACT_ATOMS: atom_id res chain seq x y z
N MET A 1 -5.94 22.85 23.30
CA MET A 1 -5.39 21.92 24.32
C MET A 1 -5.65 20.44 24.03
N ALA A 2 -6.71 20.04 23.32
CA ALA A 2 -6.96 18.61 22.99
C ALA A 2 -5.89 17.93 22.10
N SER A 3 -5.22 18.67 21.22
CA SER A 3 -4.18 18.13 20.31
C SER A 3 -2.94 17.56 21.04
N ILE A 4 -2.58 18.13 22.20
CA ILE A 4 -1.41 17.68 22.98
C ILE A 4 -1.70 16.35 23.72
N LYS A 5 -2.97 16.10 24.08
CA LYS A 5 -3.38 14.93 24.88
C LYS A 5 -3.10 13.60 24.17
N TYR A 6 -3.28 13.54 22.86
CA TYR A 6 -3.15 12.31 22.05
C TYR A 6 -1.87 12.25 21.21
N TRP A 7 -0.81 12.99 21.58
CA TRP A 7 0.41 13.06 20.75
C TRP A 7 1.06 11.69 20.47
N ARG A 8 0.99 10.73 21.42
CA ARG A 8 1.51 9.36 21.23
C ARG A 8 0.66 8.54 20.25
N LEU A 9 -0.65 8.79 20.21
CA LEU A 9 -1.53 8.19 19.21
C LEU A 9 -1.24 8.76 17.81
N TYR A 10 -1.02 10.07 17.71
CA TYR A 10 -0.56 10.67 16.45
C TYR A 10 0.81 10.13 16.03
N LEU A 11 1.74 9.93 16.98
CA LEU A 11 3.03 9.30 16.71
C LEU A 11 2.86 7.85 16.21
N LEU A 12 1.95 7.07 16.81
CA LEU A 12 1.61 5.73 16.32
C LEU A 12 1.11 5.78 14.88
N SER A 13 0.21 6.73 14.57
CA SER A 13 -0.31 6.95 13.22
C SER A 13 0.79 7.26 12.22
N VAL A 14 1.76 8.11 12.59
CA VAL A 14 2.93 8.42 11.74
C VAL A 14 3.83 7.20 11.55
N VAL A 15 4.10 6.43 12.61
CA VAL A 15 4.95 5.24 12.54
C VAL A 15 4.31 4.15 11.66
N LEU A 16 3.01 3.88 11.85
CA LEU A 16 2.28 2.95 10.99
C LEU A 16 2.14 3.48 9.56
N GLY A 17 1.97 4.80 9.41
CA GLY A 17 1.92 5.53 8.16
C GLY A 17 3.18 5.35 7.30
N ILE A 18 4.34 5.73 7.85
CA ILE A 18 5.65 5.61 7.20
C ILE A 18 5.95 4.14 6.91
N GLY A 19 5.75 3.28 7.91
CA GLY A 19 6.15 1.89 7.87
C GLY A 19 5.32 1.00 6.95
N GLY A 20 4.01 1.23 6.86
CA GLY A 20 3.09 0.36 6.11
C GLY A 20 2.46 1.02 4.90
N SER A 21 1.76 2.14 5.10
CA SER A 21 0.97 2.77 4.03
C SER A 21 1.84 3.46 2.98
N LEU A 22 2.85 4.21 3.42
CA LEU A 22 3.84 4.84 2.54
C LEU A 22 4.66 3.80 1.80
N GLN A 23 4.98 2.70 2.49
CA GLN A 23 5.68 1.55 1.92
C GLN A 23 4.93 0.95 0.72
N TYR A 24 3.60 0.82 0.80
CA TYR A 24 2.75 0.40 -0.32
C TYR A 24 2.80 1.40 -1.49
N GLY A 25 2.63 2.69 -1.19
CA GLY A 25 2.66 3.75 -2.19
C GLY A 25 3.95 3.76 -3.01
N ILE A 26 5.10 3.62 -2.34
CA ILE A 26 6.42 3.56 -2.99
C ILE A 26 6.48 2.39 -3.98
N GLN A 27 6.06 1.19 -3.58
CA GLN A 27 6.17 0.01 -4.44
C GLN A 27 5.25 0.03 -5.65
N VAL A 28 4.07 0.65 -5.52
CA VAL A 28 3.16 0.81 -6.64
C VAL A 28 3.77 1.72 -7.71
N SER A 29 4.43 2.81 -7.30
CA SER A 29 4.93 3.81 -8.23
C SER A 29 6.36 3.59 -8.72
N VAL A 30 7.21 2.93 -7.91
CA VAL A 30 8.63 2.70 -8.22
C VAL A 30 8.83 1.84 -9.47
N ILE A 31 7.99 0.83 -9.71
CA ILE A 31 8.25 -0.19 -10.73
C ILE A 31 8.30 0.36 -12.16
N ALA A 32 7.58 1.43 -12.44
CA ALA A 32 7.48 1.99 -13.78
C ALA A 32 8.81 2.62 -14.23
N ALA A 33 9.53 3.30 -13.32
CA ALA A 33 10.76 4.02 -13.67
C ALA A 33 11.89 3.11 -14.21
N PRO A 34 12.23 1.99 -13.56
CA PRO A 34 13.25 1.07 -14.04
C PRO A 34 12.73 0.04 -15.05
N ALA A 35 11.51 0.15 -15.58
CA ALA A 35 10.89 -0.87 -16.41
C ALA A 35 11.78 -1.32 -17.59
N VAL A 36 12.28 -0.36 -18.36
CA VAL A 36 13.18 -0.63 -19.50
C VAL A 36 14.50 -1.26 -19.03
N HIS A 37 15.03 -0.84 -17.88
CA HIS A 37 16.27 -1.38 -17.32
C HIS A 37 16.10 -2.82 -16.83
N ILE A 38 14.97 -3.13 -16.21
CA ILE A 38 14.64 -4.49 -15.76
C ILE A 38 14.44 -5.42 -16.96
N GLN A 39 13.73 -4.98 -18.01
CA GLN A 39 13.57 -5.76 -19.24
C GLN A 39 14.89 -6.03 -19.95
N ARG A 40 15.81 -5.04 -19.99
CA ARG A 40 17.18 -5.26 -20.48
C ARG A 40 17.96 -6.24 -19.61
N PHE A 41 17.81 -6.15 -18.29
CA PHE A 41 18.45 -7.09 -17.35
C PHE A 41 17.94 -8.53 -17.53
N VAL A 42 16.64 -8.71 -17.77
CA VAL A 42 16.05 -10.02 -18.10
C VAL A 42 16.69 -10.57 -19.37
N ASN A 43 16.75 -9.79 -20.45
CA ASN A 43 17.37 -10.21 -21.70
C ASN A 43 18.86 -10.56 -21.53
N TYR A 44 19.62 -9.71 -20.83
CA TYR A 44 21.05 -9.97 -20.55
C TYR A 44 21.25 -11.27 -19.75
N THR A 45 20.43 -11.48 -18.72
CA THR A 45 20.49 -12.70 -17.89
C THR A 45 20.11 -13.93 -18.71
N TRP A 46 19.11 -13.81 -19.59
CA TRP A 46 18.68 -14.89 -20.47
C TRP A 46 19.78 -15.27 -21.47
N MET A 47 20.37 -14.28 -22.14
CA MET A 47 21.48 -14.47 -23.07
C MET A 47 22.68 -15.15 -22.40
N TRP A 48 22.99 -14.77 -21.15
CA TRP A 48 24.07 -15.40 -20.40
C TRP A 48 23.78 -16.86 -20.06
N ARG A 49 22.52 -17.23 -19.80
CA ARG A 49 22.13 -18.60 -19.42
C ARG A 49 21.91 -19.54 -20.61
N TYR A 50 21.34 -19.03 -21.70
CA TYR A 50 20.86 -19.85 -22.82
C TYR A 50 21.61 -19.57 -24.14
N GLY A 51 22.50 -18.58 -24.18
CA GLY A 51 23.29 -18.26 -25.38
C GLY A 51 22.50 -17.56 -26.50
N SER A 52 21.20 -17.34 -26.34
CA SER A 52 20.34 -16.63 -27.29
C SER A 52 19.64 -15.44 -26.62
N PRO A 53 19.33 -14.36 -27.35
CA PRO A 53 18.46 -13.30 -26.82
C PRO A 53 17.07 -13.87 -26.52
N VAL A 54 16.39 -13.27 -25.54
CA VAL A 54 14.99 -13.62 -25.26
C VAL A 54 14.10 -13.09 -26.39
N GLU A 55 13.10 -13.87 -26.80
CA GLU A 55 12.08 -13.40 -27.73
C GLU A 55 11.32 -12.22 -27.10
N GLU A 56 10.99 -11.20 -27.89
CA GLU A 56 10.33 -9.98 -27.40
C GLU A 56 8.99 -10.27 -26.71
N SER A 57 8.19 -11.17 -27.29
CA SER A 57 6.93 -11.66 -26.72
C SER A 57 7.13 -12.26 -25.32
N SER A 58 8.16 -13.09 -25.17
CA SER A 58 8.53 -13.73 -23.90
C SER A 58 9.01 -12.71 -22.87
N ASN A 59 9.80 -11.71 -23.28
CA ASN A 59 10.25 -10.65 -22.38
C ASN A 59 9.08 -9.82 -21.82
N GLN A 60 8.10 -9.48 -22.67
CA GLN A 60 6.90 -8.77 -22.26
C GLN A 60 6.05 -9.60 -21.28
N ILE A 61 5.94 -10.91 -21.48
CA ILE A 61 5.26 -11.82 -20.55
C ILE A 61 5.98 -11.84 -19.19
N ILE A 62 7.31 -11.98 -19.19
CA ILE A 62 8.11 -11.96 -17.96
C ILE A 62 7.93 -10.64 -17.22
N TRP A 63 8.00 -9.51 -17.93
CA TRP A 63 7.76 -8.19 -17.36
C TRP A 63 6.36 -8.07 -16.75
N SER A 64 5.33 -8.47 -17.49
CA SER A 64 3.94 -8.45 -17.04
C SER A 64 3.76 -9.31 -15.78
N PHE A 65 4.44 -10.44 -15.71
CA PHE A 65 4.42 -11.30 -14.52
C PHE A 65 5.15 -10.67 -13.32
N ILE A 66 6.29 -10.00 -13.54
CA ILE A 66 6.99 -9.20 -12.51
C ILE A 66 6.07 -8.12 -11.94
N VAL A 67 5.28 -7.45 -12.79
CA VAL A 67 4.33 -6.43 -12.32
C VAL A 67 3.16 -7.07 -11.57
N ALA A 68 2.57 -8.14 -12.11
CA ALA A 68 1.36 -8.77 -11.58
C ALA A 68 1.57 -9.57 -10.28
N VAL A 69 2.76 -10.14 -10.05
CA VAL A 69 3.03 -11.00 -8.88
C VAL A 69 2.90 -10.25 -7.55
N LEU A 70 3.06 -8.92 -7.55
CA LEU A 70 2.78 -8.07 -6.39
C LEU A 70 1.32 -8.23 -5.91
N SER A 71 0.37 -8.25 -6.85
CA SER A 71 -1.06 -8.40 -6.55
C SER A 71 -1.37 -9.82 -6.03
N LEU A 72 -0.70 -10.85 -6.58
CA LEU A 72 -0.83 -12.23 -6.09
C LEU A 72 -0.32 -12.36 -4.65
N GLY A 73 0.82 -11.74 -4.36
CA GLY A 73 1.32 -11.63 -2.99
C GLY A 73 0.33 -10.92 -2.08
N ALA A 74 -0.23 -9.78 -2.51
CA ALA A 74 -1.19 -9.00 -1.72
C ALA A 74 -2.47 -9.78 -1.41
N TRP A 75 -2.97 -10.57 -2.36
CA TRP A 75 -4.06 -11.50 -2.10
C TRP A 75 -3.69 -12.53 -1.03
N ALA A 76 -2.52 -13.16 -1.14
CA ALA A 76 -2.05 -14.11 -0.13
C ALA A 76 -1.91 -13.45 1.25
N GLY A 77 -1.36 -12.24 1.34
CA GLY A 77 -1.25 -11.47 2.59
C GLY A 77 -2.62 -11.11 3.19
N ALA A 78 -3.58 -10.71 2.35
CA ALA A 78 -4.93 -10.38 2.77
C ALA A 78 -5.71 -11.58 3.32
N VAL A 79 -5.49 -12.79 2.79
CA VAL A 79 -6.07 -14.02 3.37
C VAL A 79 -5.58 -14.25 4.80
N HIS A 80 -4.30 -13.96 5.08
CA HIS A 80 -3.70 -14.13 6.40
C HIS A 80 -3.98 -12.98 7.37
N SER A 81 -4.53 -11.85 6.89
CA SER A 81 -4.76 -10.67 7.72
C SER A 81 -5.90 -10.84 8.72
N GLY A 82 -6.79 -11.81 8.53
CA GLY A 82 -7.80 -12.16 9.53
C GLY A 82 -7.28 -13.05 10.67
N SER A 83 -6.34 -13.96 10.38
CA SER A 83 -5.93 -15.01 11.33
C SER A 83 -4.67 -14.65 12.14
N LEU A 84 -3.65 -14.07 11.49
CA LEU A 84 -2.38 -13.73 12.15
C LEU A 84 -2.53 -12.70 13.28
N PRO A 85 -3.27 -11.58 13.11
CA PRO A 85 -3.37 -10.55 14.16
C PRO A 85 -4.21 -10.99 15.35
N VAL A 86 -5.12 -11.95 15.15
CA VAL A 86 -5.91 -12.56 16.22
C VAL A 86 -5.03 -13.54 17.00
N LYS A 87 -4.23 -14.37 16.33
CA LYS A 87 -3.36 -15.34 17.00
C LYS A 87 -2.18 -14.69 17.73
N TYR A 88 -1.49 -13.75 17.09
CA TYR A 88 -0.23 -13.20 17.60
C TYR A 88 -0.35 -11.79 18.18
N GLY A 89 -1.43 -11.06 17.90
CA GLY A 89 -1.57 -9.64 18.19
C GLY A 89 -1.22 -8.76 17.00
N ARG A 90 -1.64 -7.50 17.05
CA ARG A 90 -1.53 -6.56 15.93
C ARG A 90 -0.09 -6.09 15.77
N LYS A 91 0.55 -5.72 16.89
CA LYS A 91 1.98 -5.33 16.94
C LYS A 91 2.87 -6.46 16.44
N LYS A 92 2.71 -7.68 16.98
CA LYS A 92 3.57 -8.82 16.56
C LYS A 92 3.35 -9.20 15.09
N ALA A 93 2.11 -9.17 14.61
CA ALA A 93 1.82 -9.41 13.19
C ALA A 93 2.55 -8.40 12.28
N LEU A 94 2.54 -7.11 12.64
CA LEU A 94 3.27 -6.07 11.90
C LEU A 94 4.80 -6.23 11.99
N LEU A 95 5.35 -6.67 13.13
CA LEU A 95 6.79 -6.96 13.24
C LEU A 95 7.20 -8.09 12.30
N ILE A 96 6.45 -9.19 12.27
CA ILE A 96 6.68 -10.31 11.33
C ILE A 96 6.55 -9.81 9.88
N ASN A 97 5.55 -8.98 9.61
CA ASN A 97 5.32 -8.39 8.30
C ASN A 97 6.51 -7.56 7.81
N ASN A 98 7.15 -6.80 8.71
CA ASN A 98 8.34 -6.00 8.40
C ASN A 98 9.56 -6.86 8.10
N VAL A 99 9.74 -7.99 8.78
CA VAL A 99 10.79 -8.95 8.44
C VAL A 99 10.62 -9.46 7.01
N VAL A 100 9.38 -9.79 6.60
CA VAL A 100 9.09 -10.21 5.20
C VAL A 100 9.45 -9.11 4.21
N ALA A 101 9.13 -7.84 4.50
CA ALA A 101 9.53 -6.72 3.65
C ALA A 101 11.04 -6.52 3.55
N ILE A 102 11.77 -6.69 4.65
CA ILE A 102 13.24 -6.56 4.66
C ILE A 102 13.86 -7.67 3.80
N VAL A 103 13.39 -8.91 3.94
CA VAL A 103 13.81 -10.04 3.09
C VAL A 103 13.51 -9.76 1.62
N ALA A 104 12.31 -9.27 1.30
CA ALA A 104 11.94 -8.86 -0.05
C ALA A 104 12.88 -7.79 -0.63
N ALA A 105 13.22 -6.76 0.15
CA ALA A 105 14.13 -5.69 -0.26
C ALA A 105 15.55 -6.23 -0.52
N VAL A 106 16.06 -7.12 0.34
CA VAL A 106 17.37 -7.76 0.17
C VAL A 106 17.40 -8.64 -1.09
N LEU A 107 16.35 -9.42 -1.35
CA LEU A 107 16.24 -10.22 -2.58
C LEU A 107 16.27 -9.35 -3.84
N MET A 108 15.53 -8.24 -3.86
CA MET A 108 15.54 -7.33 -5.00
C MET A 108 16.88 -6.62 -5.16
N LEU A 109 17.56 -6.25 -4.06
CA LEU A 109 18.88 -5.62 -4.07
C LEU A 109 19.95 -6.56 -4.66
N LEU A 110 19.95 -7.82 -4.23
CA LEU A 110 20.94 -8.82 -4.63
C LEU A 110 20.66 -9.43 -6.01
N SER A 111 19.47 -9.21 -6.59
CA SER A 111 19.04 -9.77 -7.87
C SER A 111 20.04 -9.55 -9.01
N ARG A 112 20.64 -8.36 -9.08
CA ARG A 112 21.64 -8.02 -10.11
C ARG A 112 22.96 -8.76 -9.91
N VAL A 113 23.42 -8.87 -8.66
CA VAL A 113 24.69 -9.55 -8.32
C VAL A 113 24.57 -11.05 -8.59
N ALA A 114 23.42 -11.63 -8.25
CA ALA A 114 23.11 -13.03 -8.49
C ALA A 114 22.67 -13.34 -9.93
N ARG A 115 22.53 -12.32 -10.80
CA ARG A 115 22.05 -12.47 -12.18
C ARG A 115 20.76 -13.30 -12.25
N SER A 116 19.77 -12.94 -11.44
CA SER A 116 18.50 -13.64 -11.34
C SER A 116 17.32 -12.68 -11.32
N PHE A 117 16.51 -12.72 -12.38
CA PHE A 117 15.23 -12.03 -12.41
C PHE A 117 14.17 -12.76 -11.56
N GLU A 118 14.38 -14.04 -11.24
CA GLU A 118 13.54 -14.81 -10.31
C GLU A 118 13.58 -14.25 -8.88
N MET A 119 14.73 -13.70 -8.46
CA MET A 119 14.83 -12.99 -7.18
C MET A 119 13.96 -11.72 -7.15
N ILE A 120 13.81 -11.04 -8.29
CA ILE A 120 12.88 -9.89 -8.41
C ILE A 120 11.45 -10.38 -8.26
N LEU A 121 11.08 -11.47 -8.95
CA LEU A 121 9.75 -12.08 -8.84
C LEU A 121 9.40 -12.46 -7.40
N LEU A 122 10.29 -13.19 -6.72
CA LEU A 122 10.09 -13.59 -5.33
C LEU A 122 10.05 -12.38 -4.39
N GLY A 123 10.94 -11.40 -4.60
CA GLY A 123 10.95 -10.15 -3.86
C GLY A 123 9.63 -9.40 -3.98
N ARG A 124 9.10 -9.25 -5.20
CA ARG A 124 7.79 -8.60 -5.43
C ARG A 124 6.63 -9.39 -4.84
N PHE A 125 6.64 -10.72 -4.90
CA PHE A 125 5.62 -11.56 -4.26
C PHE A 125 5.60 -11.34 -2.74
N LEU A 126 6.76 -11.43 -2.09
CA LEU A 126 6.89 -11.22 -0.65
C LEU A 126 6.51 -9.79 -0.24
N TYR A 127 6.83 -8.81 -1.08
CA TYR A 127 6.38 -7.45 -0.86
C TYR A 127 4.87 -7.30 -1.00
N GLY A 128 4.28 -7.97 -1.99
CA GLY A 128 2.83 -8.06 -2.14
C GLY A 128 2.21 -8.61 -0.86
N TYR A 129 2.74 -9.72 -0.35
CA TYR A 129 2.30 -10.31 0.92
C TYR A 129 2.40 -9.30 2.07
N ASN A 130 3.51 -8.57 2.15
CA ASN A 130 3.71 -7.53 3.15
C ASN A 130 2.64 -6.43 3.06
N VAL A 131 2.31 -5.97 1.87
CA VAL A 131 1.28 -4.94 1.64
C VAL A 131 -0.11 -5.45 2.03
N GLY A 132 -0.47 -6.64 1.56
CA GLY A 132 -1.80 -7.22 1.79
C GLY A 132 -2.09 -7.46 3.28
N LEU A 133 -1.11 -8.00 3.99
CA LEU A 133 -1.19 -8.17 5.45
C LEU A 133 -1.11 -6.80 6.14
N GLY A 134 -0.12 -5.98 5.79
CA GLY A 134 0.22 -4.73 6.47
C GLY A 134 -0.89 -3.70 6.45
N LEU A 135 -1.54 -3.44 5.30
CA LEU A 135 -2.60 -2.45 5.19
C LEU A 135 -3.82 -2.79 6.07
N SER A 136 -4.23 -4.06 6.10
CA SER A 136 -5.34 -4.51 6.95
C SER A 136 -4.99 -4.36 8.44
N VAL A 137 -3.82 -4.88 8.85
CA VAL A 137 -3.43 -4.87 10.27
C VAL A 137 -3.14 -3.45 10.76
N HIS A 138 -2.61 -2.58 9.90
CA HIS A 138 -2.43 -1.16 10.19
C HIS A 138 -3.78 -0.54 10.59
N LEU A 139 -4.79 -0.62 9.72
CA LEU A 139 -6.10 -0.01 9.98
C LEU A 139 -6.77 -0.61 11.22
N MET A 140 -6.62 -1.92 11.44
CA MET A 140 -7.10 -2.56 12.66
C MET A 140 -6.41 -1.99 13.90
N TYR A 141 -5.08 -1.96 13.92
CA TYR A 141 -4.34 -1.49 15.08
C TYR A 141 -4.65 -0.03 15.40
N LEU A 142 -4.67 0.81 14.38
CA LEU A 142 -4.98 2.22 14.54
C LEU A 142 -6.43 2.43 15.03
N GLY A 143 -7.40 1.71 14.45
CA GLY A 143 -8.81 1.79 14.85
C GLY A 143 -9.06 1.29 16.28
N GLU A 144 -8.36 0.24 16.69
CA GLU A 144 -8.45 -0.33 18.05
C GLU A 144 -7.73 0.49 19.12
N SER A 145 -6.70 1.25 18.72
CA SER A 145 -5.96 2.15 19.62
C SER A 145 -6.55 3.56 19.70
N SER A 146 -7.47 3.92 18.81
CA SER A 146 -8.03 5.27 18.72
C SER A 146 -9.36 5.41 19.46
N PRO A 147 -9.60 6.55 20.13
CA PRO A 147 -10.91 6.84 20.72
C PRO A 147 -11.96 7.02 19.62
N LYS A 148 -13.22 6.69 19.93
CA LYS A 148 -14.34 6.63 18.96
C LYS A 148 -14.44 7.88 18.08
N GLU A 149 -14.23 9.06 18.65
CA GLU A 149 -14.29 10.36 17.96
C GLU A 149 -13.19 10.56 16.91
N LEU A 150 -11.98 10.03 17.15
CA LEU A 150 -10.82 10.21 16.27
C LEU A 150 -10.59 9.06 15.29
N ARG A 151 -11.29 7.92 15.44
CA ARG A 151 -11.12 6.72 14.60
C ARG A 151 -11.23 7.02 13.10
N GLY A 152 -12.17 7.87 12.71
CA GLY A 152 -12.37 8.26 11.31
C GLY A 152 -11.15 9.00 10.75
N PHE A 153 -10.70 10.05 11.45
CA PHE A 153 -9.53 10.83 11.08
C PHE A 153 -8.25 9.97 11.05
N MET A 154 -8.08 9.11 12.04
CA MET A 154 -6.97 8.17 12.11
C MET A 154 -6.94 7.26 10.89
N ALA A 155 -8.08 6.67 10.47
CA ALA A 155 -8.11 5.83 9.28
C ALA A 155 -7.72 6.58 7.99
N LEU A 156 -8.00 7.89 7.90
CA LEU A 156 -7.68 8.72 6.73
C LEU A 156 -6.17 8.99 6.59
N THR A 157 -5.41 9.02 7.69
CA THR A 157 -3.96 9.22 7.61
C THR A 157 -3.29 8.14 6.78
N GLY A 158 -3.78 6.90 6.87
CA GLY A 158 -3.30 5.78 6.06
C GLY A 158 -3.35 6.09 4.55
N SER A 159 -4.47 6.61 4.04
CA SER A 159 -4.61 6.97 2.62
C SER A 159 -3.68 8.11 2.20
N ILE A 160 -3.48 9.10 3.07
CA ILE A 160 -2.55 10.21 2.82
C ILE A 160 -1.11 9.68 2.70
N PHE A 161 -0.70 8.77 3.59
CA PHE A 161 0.62 8.14 3.52
C PHE A 161 0.80 7.30 2.26
N ILE A 162 -0.24 6.61 1.76
CA ILE A 162 -0.19 5.92 0.46
C ILE A 162 0.10 6.91 -0.66
N GLY A 163 -0.63 8.03 -0.73
CA GLY A 163 -0.40 9.08 -1.73
C GLY A 163 1.01 9.67 -1.63
N LEU A 164 1.48 9.95 -0.42
CA LEU A 164 2.84 10.44 -0.17
C LEU A 164 3.89 9.42 -0.64
N GLY A 165 3.67 8.14 -0.37
CA GLY A 165 4.54 7.06 -0.84
C GLY A 165 4.62 7.00 -2.36
N LYS A 166 3.50 7.20 -3.08
CA LYS A 166 3.49 7.23 -4.54
C LYS A 166 4.37 8.36 -5.08
N VAL A 167 4.20 9.57 -4.56
CA VAL A 167 5.02 10.76 -4.94
C VAL A 167 6.49 10.52 -4.65
N LEU A 168 6.82 10.02 -3.45
CA LEU A 168 8.19 9.72 -3.07
C LEU A 168 8.81 8.66 -3.98
N GLY A 169 8.07 7.58 -4.30
CA GLY A 169 8.54 6.53 -5.19
C GLY A 169 8.85 7.06 -6.60
N GLN A 170 8.01 7.94 -7.14
CA GLN A 170 8.25 8.59 -8.44
C GLN A 170 9.43 9.56 -8.39
N THR A 171 9.56 10.31 -7.29
CA THR A 171 10.66 11.25 -7.08
C THR A 171 12.00 10.54 -6.97
N ILE A 172 12.09 9.46 -6.21
CA ILE A 172 13.32 8.65 -6.09
C ILE A 172 13.64 7.95 -7.43
N GLY A 173 12.61 7.64 -8.22
CA GLY A 173 12.72 7.01 -9.53
C GLY A 173 13.19 7.92 -10.68
N ILE A 174 13.47 9.21 -10.46
CA ILE A 174 14.02 10.08 -11.51
C ILE A 174 15.45 9.67 -11.90
N LYS A 175 15.87 10.00 -13.12
CA LYS A 175 17.20 9.68 -13.66
C LYS A 175 18.33 10.27 -12.80
N GLU A 176 18.11 11.42 -12.18
CA GLU A 176 19.08 12.12 -11.33
C GLU A 176 19.32 11.45 -9.97
N LEU A 177 18.42 10.54 -9.54
CA LEU A 177 18.50 9.83 -8.27
C LEU A 177 18.81 8.34 -8.47
N LEU A 178 17.78 7.49 -8.49
CA LEU A 178 17.96 6.03 -8.57
C LEU A 178 17.33 5.41 -9.84
N GLY A 179 16.81 6.24 -10.75
CA GLY A 179 16.19 5.81 -12.01
C GLY A 179 17.18 5.49 -13.15
N THR A 180 18.41 5.07 -12.83
CA THR A 180 19.44 4.76 -13.84
C THR A 180 19.68 3.25 -13.94
N GLU A 181 20.34 2.82 -15.03
CA GLU A 181 20.73 1.43 -15.22
C GLU A 181 21.66 0.91 -14.11
N GLY A 182 22.47 1.77 -13.50
CA GLY A 182 23.34 1.41 -12.36
C GLY A 182 22.57 1.19 -11.06
N THR A 183 21.52 1.98 -10.84
CA THR A 183 20.93 2.20 -9.52
C THR A 183 19.55 1.58 -9.31
N TRP A 184 18.92 1.01 -10.34
CA TRP A 184 17.58 0.40 -10.22
C TRP A 184 17.42 -0.68 -9.14
N PRO A 185 18.42 -1.53 -8.78
CA PRO A 185 18.24 -2.49 -7.69
C PRO A 185 18.07 -1.80 -6.33
N TYR A 186 18.76 -0.68 -6.13
CA TYR A 186 18.61 0.16 -4.94
C TYR A 186 17.24 0.84 -4.91
N LEU A 187 16.73 1.27 -6.08
CA LEU A 187 15.39 1.82 -6.21
C LEU A 187 14.31 0.82 -5.77
N LEU A 188 14.44 -0.46 -6.15
CA LEU A 188 13.51 -1.51 -5.71
C LEU A 188 13.63 -1.84 -4.22
N ALA A 189 14.84 -1.70 -3.66
CA ALA A 189 15.14 -2.01 -2.25
C ALA A 189 14.89 -0.84 -1.28
N VAL A 190 14.71 0.40 -1.78
CA VAL A 190 14.56 1.62 -0.96
C VAL A 190 13.43 1.51 0.05
N SER A 191 12.41 0.75 -0.31
CA SER A 191 11.20 0.55 0.47
C SER A 191 11.41 -0.42 1.64
N GLY A 192 12.58 -1.04 1.74
CA GLY A 192 13.07 -1.71 2.95
C GLY A 192 13.45 -0.73 4.07
N LEU A 193 13.83 0.52 3.75
CA LEU A 193 14.18 1.52 4.77
C LEU A 193 12.99 1.87 5.68
N PRO A 194 11.78 2.18 5.15
CA PRO A 194 10.60 2.35 5.98
C PRO A 194 10.24 1.11 6.81
N ALA A 195 10.47 -0.10 6.27
CA ALA A 195 10.20 -1.35 7.00
C ALA A 195 11.13 -1.52 8.21
N ILE A 196 12.43 -1.22 8.06
CA ILE A 196 13.40 -1.24 9.16
C ILE A 196 13.02 -0.18 10.21
N PHE A 197 12.71 1.03 9.76
CA PHE A 197 12.27 2.11 10.64
C PHE A 197 11.04 1.71 11.44
N GLN A 198 10.03 1.12 10.80
CA GLN A 198 8.83 0.65 11.49
C GLN A 198 9.15 -0.50 12.43
N PHE A 199 9.99 -1.46 12.03
CA PHE A 199 10.38 -2.56 12.89
C PHE A 199 10.98 -2.06 14.21
N ILE A 200 11.94 -1.14 14.15
CA ILE A 200 12.61 -0.59 15.34
C ILE A 200 11.64 0.23 16.19
N THR A 201 10.90 1.15 15.57
CA THR A 201 10.00 2.06 16.30
C THR A 201 8.84 1.31 16.95
N LEU A 202 8.27 0.32 16.25
CA LEU A 202 7.12 -0.45 16.73
C LEU A 202 7.46 -1.28 17.99
N LEU A 203 8.72 -1.63 18.23
CA LEU A 203 9.14 -2.28 19.48
C LEU A 203 8.82 -1.44 20.72
N LEU A 204 8.83 -0.10 20.59
CA LEU A 204 8.57 0.84 21.68
C LEU A 204 7.07 1.05 21.96
N PHE A 205 6.19 0.69 21.03
CA PHE A 205 4.75 0.89 21.18
C PHE A 205 4.08 -0.27 21.94
N PRO A 206 3.01 -0.01 22.71
CA PRO A 206 2.24 -1.06 23.37
C PRO A 206 1.43 -1.87 22.36
N GLU A 207 1.05 -3.10 22.71
CA GLU A 207 0.11 -3.89 21.90
C GLU A 207 -1.28 -3.22 21.84
N SER A 208 -2.11 -3.57 20.84
CA SER A 208 -3.50 -3.07 20.75
C SER A 208 -4.25 -3.27 22.08
N PRO A 209 -4.83 -2.21 22.67
CA PRO A 209 -5.55 -2.33 23.94
C PRO A 209 -6.78 -3.24 23.84
N ARG A 210 -7.57 -3.09 22.76
CA ARG A 210 -8.73 -3.95 22.48
C ARG A 210 -8.32 -5.41 22.38
N TYR A 211 -7.25 -5.72 21.62
CA TYR A 211 -6.74 -7.09 21.50
C TYR A 211 -6.35 -7.67 22.86
N THR A 212 -5.66 -6.88 23.68
CA THR A 212 -5.17 -7.32 24.97
C THR A 212 -6.33 -7.57 25.96
N TYR A 213 -7.38 -6.76 25.88
CA TYR A 213 -8.58 -6.90 26.71
C TYR A 213 -9.48 -8.06 26.26
N ILE A 214 -9.85 -8.11 24.98
CA ILE A 214 -10.86 -9.03 24.44
C ILE A 214 -10.24 -10.40 24.12
N ASP A 215 -9.21 -10.43 23.27
CA ASP A 215 -8.64 -11.68 22.77
C ASP A 215 -7.74 -12.37 23.81
N LYS A 216 -6.97 -11.60 24.60
CA LYS A 216 -6.09 -12.16 25.65
C LYS A 216 -6.71 -12.22 27.04
N GLY A 217 -7.76 -11.43 27.30
CA GLY A 217 -8.37 -11.36 28.63
C GLY A 217 -7.53 -10.61 29.69
N ASP A 218 -6.49 -9.87 29.30
CA ASP A 218 -5.60 -9.14 30.22
C ASP A 218 -6.03 -7.67 30.34
N ALA A 219 -6.90 -7.41 31.32
CA ALA A 219 -7.43 -6.08 31.58
C ALA A 219 -6.35 -5.08 32.01
N GLU A 220 -5.33 -5.53 32.76
CA GLU A 220 -4.28 -4.65 33.29
C GLU A 220 -3.31 -4.23 32.19
N ALA A 221 -2.95 -5.12 31.27
CA ALA A 221 -2.14 -4.74 30.12
C ALA A 221 -2.90 -3.81 29.16
N SER A 222 -4.21 -3.99 28.98
CA SER A 222 -5.04 -3.05 28.21
C SER A 222 -5.06 -1.66 28.85
N LYS A 223 -5.29 -1.56 30.17
CA LYS A 223 -5.21 -0.29 30.91
C LYS A 223 -3.86 0.39 30.76
N ARG A 224 -2.75 -0.35 30.89
CA ARG A 224 -1.40 0.20 30.69
C ARG A 224 -1.21 0.74 29.28
N ALA A 225 -1.70 0.02 28.27
CA ALA A 225 -1.61 0.45 26.87
C ALA A 225 -2.43 1.73 26.61
N LEU A 226 -3.68 1.80 27.10
CA LEU A 226 -4.53 3.00 26.99
C LEU A 226 -3.94 4.20 27.72
N ARG A 227 -3.49 4.04 28.98
CA ARG A 227 -2.81 5.11 29.73
C ARG A 227 -1.59 5.62 28.98
N TRP A 228 -0.82 4.72 28.37
CA TRP A 228 0.34 5.11 27.59
C TRP A 228 -0.03 5.88 26.31
N LEU A 229 -1.09 5.45 25.60
CA LEU A 229 -1.53 6.04 24.33
C LEU A 229 -2.27 7.38 24.49
N TRP A 230 -3.20 7.45 25.46
CA TRP A 230 -4.13 8.57 25.63
C TRP A 230 -3.71 9.53 26.75
N GLN A 231 -2.74 9.14 27.58
CA GLN A 231 -2.26 9.92 28.73
C GLN A 231 -3.38 10.34 29.68
N GLU A 232 -4.35 9.44 29.88
CA GLU A 232 -5.53 9.65 30.71
C GLU A 232 -5.68 8.51 31.71
N ASP A 233 -5.97 8.86 32.96
CA ASP A 233 -6.10 7.90 34.06
C ASP A 233 -7.52 7.36 34.24
N ASP A 234 -8.55 8.16 33.89
CA ASP A 234 -9.94 7.73 33.95
C ASP A 234 -10.39 7.06 32.64
N LEU A 235 -10.18 5.74 32.61
CA LEU A 235 -10.52 4.88 31.47
C LEU A 235 -11.80 4.09 31.69
N LYS A 236 -12.61 4.43 32.72
CA LYS A 236 -13.78 3.62 33.11
C LYS A 236 -14.79 3.46 31.96
N VAL A 237 -15.09 4.54 31.26
CA VAL A 237 -16.05 4.54 30.15
C VAL A 237 -15.57 3.63 29.01
N GLU A 238 -14.30 3.73 28.63
CA GLU A 238 -13.76 2.91 27.53
C GLU A 238 -13.67 1.43 27.91
N LEU A 239 -13.29 1.12 29.15
CA LEU A 239 -13.26 -0.27 29.63
C LEU A 239 -14.66 -0.88 29.72
N ASP A 240 -15.66 -0.11 30.14
CA ASP A 240 -17.07 -0.53 30.15
C ASP A 240 -17.58 -0.79 28.72
N ASP A 241 -17.20 0.07 27.77
CA ASP A 241 -17.52 -0.13 26.36
C ASP A 241 -16.84 -1.39 25.76
N MET A 242 -15.57 -1.63 26.08
CA MET A 242 -14.86 -2.85 25.67
C MET A 242 -15.45 -4.11 26.32
N GLN A 243 -15.96 -4.00 27.55
CA GLN A 243 -16.64 -5.08 28.24
C GLN A 243 -17.97 -5.43 27.55
N LYS A 244 -18.79 -4.43 27.24
CA LYS A 244 -20.03 -4.63 26.45
C LYS A 244 -19.74 -5.23 25.09
N GLU A 245 -18.67 -4.79 24.42
CA GLU A 245 -18.24 -5.37 23.15
C GLU A 245 -17.90 -6.85 23.32
N ARG A 246 -17.12 -7.22 24.35
CA ARG A 246 -16.77 -8.60 24.66
C ARG A 246 -18.00 -9.46 24.93
N GLU A 247 -18.96 -8.97 25.69
CA GLU A 247 -20.22 -9.66 26.00
C GLU A 247 -21.08 -9.85 24.75
N SER A 248 -21.18 -8.84 23.88
CA SER A 248 -21.90 -8.95 22.61
C SER A 248 -21.22 -9.89 21.59
N ALA A 249 -19.89 -10.03 21.68
CA ALA A 249 -19.11 -10.96 20.88
C ALA A 249 -19.19 -12.41 21.40
N GLN A 250 -19.41 -12.59 22.72
CA GLN A 250 -19.63 -13.90 23.31
C GLN A 250 -20.95 -14.50 22.76
N GLY A 251 -20.83 -15.58 22.00
CA GLY A 251 -21.96 -16.26 21.36
C GLY A 251 -22.14 -15.94 19.88
N GLN A 252 -21.45 -14.93 19.33
CA GLN A 252 -21.38 -14.73 17.89
C GLN A 252 -20.28 -15.60 17.28
N LYS A 253 -20.64 -16.45 16.32
CA LYS A 253 -19.64 -17.16 15.50
C LYS A 253 -18.91 -16.14 14.62
N ALA A 254 -17.60 -16.32 14.48
CA ALA A 254 -16.82 -15.54 13.51
C ALA A 254 -17.48 -15.67 12.12
N LYS A 255 -17.81 -14.53 11.51
CA LYS A 255 -18.41 -14.50 10.18
C LYS A 255 -17.47 -15.17 9.19
N THR A 256 -17.99 -16.15 8.45
CA THR A 256 -17.21 -16.90 7.46
C THR A 256 -17.12 -16.09 6.17
N VAL A 257 -16.17 -16.41 5.29
CA VAL A 257 -16.03 -15.79 3.95
C VAL A 257 -17.35 -15.78 3.17
N LYS A 258 -18.19 -16.81 3.35
CA LYS A 258 -19.53 -16.88 2.75
C LYS A 258 -20.48 -15.79 3.24
N ASP A 259 -20.39 -15.39 4.52
CA ASP A 259 -21.23 -14.34 5.12
C ASP A 259 -20.81 -12.93 4.66
N VAL A 260 -19.54 -12.78 4.29
CA VAL A 260 -19.00 -11.52 3.73
C VAL A 260 -19.33 -11.42 2.24
N ALA A 261 -19.31 -12.54 1.51
CA ALA A 261 -19.69 -12.59 0.10
C ALA A 261 -21.18 -12.25 -0.13
N THR A 262 -22.07 -12.66 0.78
CA THR A 262 -23.50 -12.31 0.77
C THR A 262 -23.77 -10.84 1.13
N ALA A 263 -22.80 -10.12 1.70
CA ALA A 263 -22.95 -8.70 2.05
C ALA A 263 -22.71 -7.73 0.87
N HIS A 264 -22.57 -8.22 -0.37
CA HIS A 264 -22.27 -7.43 -1.59
C HIS A 264 -21.04 -6.52 -1.50
N LEU A 265 -20.17 -6.70 -0.50
CA LEU A 265 -18.95 -5.91 -0.30
C LEU A 265 -17.90 -6.14 -1.41
N GLY A 266 -18.05 -7.21 -2.20
CA GLY A 266 -17.21 -7.48 -3.37
C GLY A 266 -17.39 -6.48 -4.51
N ILE A 267 -18.60 -5.90 -4.67
CA ILE A 267 -18.92 -4.96 -5.76
C ILE A 267 -18.09 -3.66 -5.67
N PRO A 268 -18.05 -2.94 -4.53
CA PRO A 268 -17.22 -1.75 -4.41
C PRO A 268 -15.71 -2.07 -4.44
N CYS A 269 -15.28 -3.22 -3.94
CA CYS A 269 -13.87 -3.63 -3.98
C CYS A 269 -13.40 -3.91 -5.42
N ALA A 270 -14.23 -4.60 -6.21
CA ALA A 270 -13.99 -4.82 -7.62
C ALA A 270 -13.95 -3.48 -8.38
N GLY A 271 -14.90 -2.57 -8.12
CA GLY A 271 -14.95 -1.26 -8.75
C GLY A 271 -13.66 -0.44 -8.57
N ILE A 272 -13.00 -0.52 -7.41
CA ILE A 272 -11.74 0.20 -7.14
C ILE A 272 -10.58 -0.36 -7.99
N GLN A 273 -10.53 -1.67 -8.25
CA GLN A 273 -9.42 -2.26 -9.01
C GLN A 273 -9.67 -2.17 -10.52
N PHE A 274 -10.91 -2.37 -10.97
CA PHE A 274 -11.29 -2.28 -12.38
C PHE A 274 -11.36 -0.85 -12.91
N CYS A 275 -11.17 0.16 -12.06
CA CYS A 275 -11.05 1.55 -12.46
C CYS A 275 -9.76 1.84 -13.26
N GLY A 276 -8.78 0.94 -13.21
CA GLY A 276 -7.52 1.04 -13.96
C GLY A 276 -6.42 1.85 -13.28
N ILE A 277 -6.59 2.28 -12.02
CA ILE A 277 -5.60 3.12 -11.33
C ILE A 277 -4.22 2.46 -11.20
N ASN A 278 -4.15 1.16 -10.91
CA ASN A 278 -2.87 0.46 -10.82
C ASN A 278 -2.22 0.28 -12.20
N ALA A 279 -3.02 0.08 -13.26
CA ALA A 279 -2.51 0.03 -14.61
C ALA A 279 -1.90 1.39 -15.03
N LEU A 280 -2.55 2.50 -14.66
CA LEU A 280 -2.02 3.84 -14.85
C LEU A 280 -0.62 3.98 -14.21
N TYR A 281 -0.44 3.53 -12.96
CA TYR A 281 0.84 3.64 -12.27
C TYR A 281 1.92 2.72 -12.81
N PHE A 282 1.58 1.47 -13.15
CA PHE A 282 2.56 0.49 -13.63
C PHE A 282 3.07 0.81 -15.04
N TYR A 283 2.22 1.42 -15.87
CA TYR A 283 2.51 1.70 -17.28
C TYR A 283 2.52 3.20 -17.59
N VAL A 284 2.70 4.07 -16.59
CA VAL A 284 2.62 5.54 -16.75
C VAL A 284 3.57 6.06 -17.83
N PHE A 285 4.78 5.52 -17.92
CA PHE A 285 5.78 5.94 -18.90
C PHE A 285 5.43 5.48 -20.31
N ASP A 286 4.85 4.30 -20.46
CA ASP A 286 4.41 3.80 -21.76
C ASP A 286 3.22 4.62 -22.27
N ILE A 287 2.27 4.96 -21.40
CA ILE A 287 1.15 5.85 -21.72
C ILE A 287 1.65 7.24 -22.19
N PHE A 288 2.63 7.82 -21.50
CA PHE A 288 3.21 9.10 -21.90
C PHE A 288 4.00 9.03 -23.20
N ARG A 289 4.73 7.93 -23.44
CA ARG A 289 5.44 7.69 -24.70
C ARG A 289 4.47 7.60 -25.88
N GLU A 290 3.41 6.81 -25.75
CA GLU A 290 2.35 6.71 -26.78
C GLU A 290 1.63 8.06 -26.99
N SER A 291 1.51 8.86 -25.92
CA SER A 291 0.97 10.22 -26.00
C SER A 291 1.91 11.22 -26.67
N GLY A 292 3.17 10.88 -26.94
CA GLY A 292 4.14 11.72 -27.66
C GLY A 292 4.90 12.70 -26.74
N VAL A 293 4.89 12.44 -25.43
CA VAL A 293 5.63 13.24 -24.45
C VAL A 293 7.13 12.99 -24.64
N PRO A 294 8.00 14.02 -24.62
CA PRO A 294 9.45 13.82 -24.67
C PRO A 294 9.98 13.05 -23.44
N GLU A 295 10.92 12.12 -23.62
CA GLU A 295 11.47 11.29 -22.53
C GLU A 295 12.09 12.08 -21.38
N SER A 296 12.60 13.30 -21.63
CA SER A 296 13.15 14.19 -20.61
C SER A 296 12.07 14.74 -19.66
N GLN A 297 10.80 14.78 -20.09
CA GLN A 297 9.70 15.35 -19.31
C GLN A 297 8.83 14.30 -18.62
N MET A 298 8.85 13.05 -19.08
CA MET A 298 7.95 12.01 -18.59
C MET A 298 8.08 11.76 -17.08
N GLN A 299 9.29 11.82 -16.53
CA GLN A 299 9.53 11.59 -15.10
C GLN A 299 8.92 12.69 -14.22
N TYR A 300 9.01 13.94 -14.64
CA TYR A 300 8.37 15.06 -13.95
C TYR A 300 6.84 15.02 -14.05
N LEU A 301 6.31 14.62 -15.21
CA LEU A 301 4.88 14.42 -15.38
C LEU A 301 4.34 13.28 -14.51
N ALA A 302 5.11 12.20 -14.36
CA ALA A 302 4.75 11.10 -13.47
C ALA A 302 4.63 11.59 -12.02
N ILE A 303 5.59 12.38 -11.52
CA ILE A 303 5.52 13.00 -10.20
C ILE A 303 4.27 13.89 -10.07
N GLY A 304 3.92 14.64 -11.13
CA GLY A 304 2.70 15.43 -11.19
C GLY A 304 1.42 14.59 -11.02
N VAL A 305 1.37 13.39 -11.61
CA VAL A 305 0.26 12.44 -11.42
C VAL A 305 0.17 12.02 -9.94
N GLY A 306 1.28 11.65 -9.31
CA GLY A 306 1.30 11.32 -7.88
C GLY A 306 0.88 12.50 -7.00
N ALA A 307 1.34 13.71 -7.31
CA ALA A 307 1.06 14.92 -6.54
C ALA A 307 -0.42 15.32 -6.63
N THR A 308 -1.00 15.23 -7.82
CA THR A 308 -2.44 15.48 -8.01
C THR A 308 -3.29 14.44 -7.27
N GLU A 309 -2.88 13.17 -7.24
CA GLU A 309 -3.55 12.16 -6.40
C GLU A 309 -3.44 12.47 -4.91
N LEU A 310 -2.26 12.87 -4.41
CA LEU A 310 -2.08 13.23 -3.00
C LEU A 310 -2.97 14.42 -2.59
N ILE A 311 -3.06 15.44 -3.45
CA ILE A 311 -3.95 16.59 -3.24
C ILE A 311 -5.41 16.12 -3.26
N ALA A 312 -5.80 15.30 -4.22
CA ALA A 312 -7.16 14.78 -4.32
C ALA A 312 -7.56 13.93 -3.11
N ILE A 313 -6.70 13.02 -2.63
CA ILE A 313 -6.92 12.22 -1.42
C ILE A 313 -7.10 13.13 -0.21
N SER A 314 -6.27 14.15 -0.07
CA SER A 314 -6.35 15.10 1.04
C SER A 314 -7.67 15.86 1.01
N LEU A 315 -8.07 16.40 -0.15
CA LEU A 315 -9.36 17.09 -0.33
C LEU A 315 -10.55 16.16 -0.08
N CYS A 316 -10.53 14.94 -0.63
CA CYS A 316 -11.57 13.94 -0.40
C CYS A 316 -11.69 13.56 1.08
N SER A 317 -10.58 13.49 1.80
CA SER A 317 -10.55 13.19 3.24
C SER A 317 -11.24 14.27 4.07
N PHE A 318 -11.16 15.54 3.68
CA PHE A 318 -11.90 16.62 4.33
C PHE A 318 -13.38 16.69 3.90
N LEU A 319 -13.68 16.35 2.65
CA LEU A 319 -15.03 16.42 2.10
C LEU A 319 -15.92 15.24 2.49
N ILE A 320 -15.33 14.08 2.83
CA ILE A 320 -16.09 12.85 3.12
C ILE A 320 -17.06 13.02 4.30
N ASP A 321 -16.64 13.75 5.33
CA ASP A 321 -17.45 14.00 6.52
C ASP A 321 -18.60 14.98 6.25
N ARG A 322 -18.48 15.84 5.23
CA ARG A 322 -19.51 16.83 4.84
C ARG A 322 -20.46 16.31 3.77
N ALA A 323 -19.95 15.66 2.73
CA ALA A 323 -20.72 15.27 1.54
C ALA A 323 -21.31 13.85 1.64
N GLY A 324 -20.76 13.00 2.50
CA GLY A 324 -21.16 11.61 2.66
C GLY A 324 -20.55 10.67 1.62
N ARG A 325 -20.25 9.43 2.06
CA ARG A 325 -19.45 8.44 1.30
C ARG A 325 -20.05 8.04 -0.05
N LYS A 326 -21.35 7.74 -0.09
CA LYS A 326 -22.03 7.23 -1.31
C LYS A 326 -22.06 8.25 -2.44
N LYS A 327 -22.30 9.53 -2.12
CA LYS A 327 -22.33 10.62 -3.11
C LYS A 327 -20.93 10.84 -3.69
N LEU A 328 -19.91 10.90 -2.82
CA LEU A 328 -18.53 11.10 -3.24
C LEU A 328 -18.03 9.98 -4.17
N MET A 329 -18.35 8.72 -3.85
CA MET A 329 -18.03 7.58 -4.73
C MET A 329 -18.73 7.68 -6.09
N GLY A 330 -20.03 8.03 -6.12
CA GLY A 330 -20.78 8.16 -7.37
C GLY A 330 -20.22 9.24 -8.30
N TYR A 331 -19.94 10.44 -7.77
CA TYR A 331 -19.31 11.51 -8.54
C TYR A 331 -17.90 11.15 -9.02
N GLY A 332 -17.11 10.46 -8.19
CA GLY A 332 -15.77 10.01 -8.55
C GLY A 332 -15.77 9.05 -9.75
N TYR A 333 -16.63 8.03 -9.73
CA TYR A 333 -16.75 7.09 -10.86
C TYR A 333 -17.29 7.76 -12.14
N LEU A 334 -18.25 8.68 -12.01
CA LEU A 334 -18.77 9.44 -13.15
C LEU A 334 -17.68 10.28 -13.81
N LEU A 335 -16.93 11.05 -13.01
CA LEU A 335 -15.85 11.90 -13.50
C LEU A 335 -14.78 11.07 -14.20
N MET A 336 -14.37 9.96 -13.58
CA MET A 336 -13.40 9.04 -14.15
C MET A 336 -13.87 8.44 -15.48
N GLY A 337 -15.15 8.07 -15.59
CA GLY A 337 -15.74 7.59 -16.84
C GLY A 337 -15.68 8.63 -17.96
N ILE A 338 -16.00 9.89 -17.65
CA ILE A 338 -15.90 11.00 -18.60
C ILE A 338 -14.44 11.22 -19.03
N THR A 339 -13.50 11.26 -18.09
CA THR A 339 -12.07 11.46 -18.40
C THR A 339 -11.51 10.32 -19.26
N MET A 340 -11.88 9.07 -18.99
CA MET A 340 -11.44 7.92 -19.79
C MET A 340 -12.03 7.94 -21.21
N ALA A 341 -13.28 8.38 -21.36
CA ALA A 341 -13.89 8.57 -22.68
C ALA A 341 -13.15 9.65 -23.49
N ILE A 342 -12.79 10.77 -22.86
CA ILE A 342 -12.01 11.85 -23.48
C ILE A 342 -10.62 11.35 -23.88
N LEU A 343 -9.92 10.64 -22.99
CA LEU A 343 -8.58 10.11 -23.26
C LEU A 343 -8.59 9.12 -24.42
N THR A 344 -9.60 8.23 -24.48
CA THR A 344 -9.78 7.28 -25.59
C THR A 344 -10.04 8.01 -26.91
N ALA A 345 -10.91 9.02 -26.91
CA ALA A 345 -11.20 9.82 -28.10
C ALA A 345 -9.95 10.55 -28.63
N MET A 346 -9.19 11.19 -27.73
CA MET A 346 -7.95 11.90 -28.08
C MET A 346 -6.87 10.98 -28.65
N LEU A 347 -6.66 9.81 -28.04
CA LEU A 347 -5.70 8.82 -28.55
C LEU A 347 -6.11 8.29 -29.92
N THR A 348 -7.41 8.04 -30.13
CA THR A 348 -7.94 7.57 -31.42
C THR A 348 -7.72 8.61 -32.53
N ILE A 349 -7.96 9.89 -32.23
CA ILE A 349 -7.73 11.00 -33.17
C ILE A 349 -6.24 11.09 -33.53
N LYS A 350 -5.35 10.96 -32.54
CA LYS A 350 -3.89 10.99 -32.77
C LYS A 350 -3.42 9.84 -33.66
N VAL A 351 -3.89 8.62 -33.41
CA VAL A 351 -3.57 7.45 -34.26
C VAL A 351 -4.11 7.66 -35.67
N GLY A 352 -5.30 8.25 -35.81
CA GLY A 352 -5.84 8.65 -37.11
C GLY A 352 -4.93 9.64 -37.83
N LEU A 353 -4.43 10.67 -37.14
CA LEU A 353 -3.55 11.70 -37.70
C LEU A 353 -2.13 11.21 -38.03
N LEU A 354 -1.64 10.14 -37.39
CA LEU A 354 -0.32 9.55 -37.68
C LEU A 354 -0.35 8.53 -38.84
N ASN A 355 -1.53 8.05 -39.21
CA ASN A 355 -1.75 7.13 -40.33
C ASN A 355 -2.06 7.85 -41.66
N TYR A 356 -2.09 9.19 -41.65
CA TYR A 356 -2.07 10.06 -42.83
C TYR A 356 -0.75 10.83 -42.86
#